data_AF-A0A2Z5JWU2-F1
#
_entry.id   AF-A0A2Z5JWU2-F1
#
_cell.length_a   1.000
_cell.length_b   1.000
_cell.length_c   1.000
_cell.angle_alpha   90.00
_cell.angle_beta   90.00
_cell.angle_gamma   90.00
#
_symmetry.space_group_name_H-M   'P 1'
#
loop_
_entity.id
_entity.type
_entity.pdbx_description
1 polymer ?
#
loop_
_entity_poly.entity_id
_entity_poly.type
_entity_poly.pdbx_seq_one_letter_code
_entity_poly.pdbx_strand_id
1 'polypeptide(L)'
;MLVALAGLVPLLGPSTALHGTGEARAPGAGGIALLRTVLFAALCIPVGELFVNRLARSVPGAETGPRGVPRSWSPCAAAAGFLAALGLASVVATGNLVPDGLSDVDVGGLYASRDGKLALLEVNAFLVAWLCAVSARPVTQVWPLAAVIVAEALRAHPTTEHTPLTGSGLTLVHLTCAALWAGGLLHALRTLRLWRGRQATEAGAALLGRYARVAAVLLAAITATGVWSSLRRMPPETVLEQLTATAYGRALLTKVLLVAAVAALALWARRRLRRAADPLTAYVPARAEVVVLGLVVAVSGLLTALPVPIRW
;
A
#
# COMPACT_ATOMS: atom_id res chain seq x y z
N MET A 1 3.79 18.64 0.16
CA MET A 1 4.86 17.74 -0.31
C MET A 1 4.38 16.31 -0.52
N LEU A 2 3.84 15.60 0.48
CA LEU A 2 3.38 14.21 0.32
C LEU A 2 2.26 14.03 -0.71
N VAL A 3 1.22 14.87 -0.65
CA VAL A 3 0.13 14.85 -1.62
C VAL A 3 0.62 15.16 -3.03
N ALA A 4 1.55 16.12 -3.15
CA ALA A 4 2.16 16.48 -4.44
C ALA A 4 3.02 15.32 -5.00
N LEU A 5 3.82 14.65 -4.18
CA LEU A 5 4.60 13.47 -4.59
C LEU A 5 3.69 12.27 -4.93
N ALA A 6 2.64 12.07 -4.15
CA ALA A 6 1.64 11.02 -4.38
C ALA A 6 0.82 11.25 -5.66
N GLY A 7 0.71 12.50 -6.15
CA GLY A 7 0.11 12.81 -7.44
C GLY A 7 1.11 12.77 -8.59
N LEU A 8 2.31 13.34 -8.42
CA LEU A 8 3.32 13.47 -9.47
C LEU A 8 3.94 12.12 -9.88
N VAL A 9 4.25 11.25 -8.91
CA VAL A 9 4.87 9.95 -9.19
C VAL A 9 3.95 9.08 -10.06
N PRO A 10 2.65 8.92 -9.79
CA PRO A 10 1.78 8.12 -10.64
C PRO A 10 1.43 8.78 -11.98
N LEU A 11 1.32 10.12 -12.03
CA LEU A 11 0.95 10.83 -13.26
C LEU A 11 2.10 10.89 -14.28
N LEU A 12 3.33 11.14 -13.81
CA LEU A 12 4.51 11.32 -14.66
C LEU A 12 5.42 10.07 -14.72
N GLY A 13 5.31 9.19 -13.72
CA GLY A 13 6.10 7.96 -13.60
C GLY A 13 6.00 7.01 -14.80
N PRO A 14 4.83 6.80 -15.43
CA PRO A 14 4.75 5.92 -16.60
C PRO A 14 5.55 6.48 -17.78
N SER A 15 5.41 7.78 -18.05
CA SER A 15 6.15 8.45 -19.13
C SER A 15 7.66 8.44 -18.91
N THR A 16 8.12 8.63 -17.68
CA THR A 16 9.55 8.60 -17.38
C THR A 16 10.11 7.18 -17.41
N ALA A 17 9.36 6.19 -16.91
CA ALA A 17 9.77 4.78 -16.92
C ALA A 17 9.87 4.22 -18.35
N LEU A 18 8.94 4.58 -19.24
CA LEU A 18 8.90 4.13 -20.63
C LEU A 18 9.94 4.84 -21.52
N HIS A 19 10.44 6.01 -21.12
CA HIS A 19 11.38 6.78 -21.93
C HIS A 19 12.66 5.98 -22.25
N GLY A 20 12.96 5.83 -23.54
CA GLY A 20 14.14 5.11 -24.04
C GLY A 20 14.03 3.58 -24.05
N THR A 21 12.88 3.00 -23.66
CA THR A 21 12.70 1.53 -23.60
C THR A 21 12.12 0.92 -24.88
N GLY A 22 11.48 1.72 -25.73
CA GLY A 22 10.74 1.24 -26.91
C GLY A 22 9.40 0.57 -26.58
N GLU A 23 9.02 0.46 -25.30
CA GLU A 23 7.75 -0.14 -24.86
C GLU A 23 6.56 0.80 -25.14
N ALA A 24 5.46 0.24 -25.65
CA ALA A 24 4.26 1.00 -25.94
C ALA A 24 3.56 1.46 -24.66
N ARG A 25 3.14 2.73 -24.63
CA ARG A 25 2.36 3.28 -23.53
C ARG A 25 0.91 2.79 -23.60
N ALA A 26 0.45 2.13 -22.54
CA ALA A 26 -0.98 1.84 -22.40
C ALA A 26 -1.78 3.16 -22.30
N PRO A 27 -2.92 3.30 -23.02
CA PRO A 27 -3.81 4.45 -22.87
C PRO A 27 -4.19 4.67 -21.40
N GLY A 28 -4.22 5.92 -20.94
CA GLY A 28 -4.65 6.24 -19.57
C GLY A 28 -3.72 5.77 -18.43
N ALA A 29 -2.52 5.24 -18.72
CA ALA A 29 -1.62 4.65 -17.70
C ALA A 29 -1.35 5.55 -16.47
N GLY A 30 -1.26 6.87 -16.67
CA GLY A 30 -1.06 7.82 -15.56
C GLY A 30 -2.28 7.95 -14.64
N GLY A 31 -3.48 7.96 -15.20
CA GLY A 31 -4.74 7.98 -14.44
C GLY A 31 -4.93 6.67 -13.67
N ILE A 32 -4.67 5.54 -14.32
CA ILE A 32 -4.74 4.20 -13.68
C ILE A 32 -3.74 4.11 -12.52
N ALA A 33 -2.49 4.53 -12.73
CA ALA A 33 -1.46 4.54 -11.70
C ALA A 33 -1.87 5.42 -10.50
N LEU A 34 -2.48 6.58 -10.76
CA LEU A 34 -2.97 7.48 -9.72
C LEU A 34 -4.09 6.82 -8.91
N LEU A 35 -5.10 6.27 -9.58
CA LEU A 35 -6.20 5.58 -8.91
C LEU A 35 -5.72 4.39 -8.08
N ARG A 36 -4.77 3.60 -8.60
CA ARG A 36 -4.13 2.49 -7.85
C ARG A 36 -3.37 2.98 -6.63
N THR A 37 -2.67 4.10 -6.76
CA THR A 37 -1.97 4.73 -5.62
C THR A 37 -2.94 5.16 -4.54
N VAL A 38 -4.06 5.80 -4.93
CA VAL A 38 -5.12 6.19 -3.99
C VAL A 38 -5.74 4.96 -3.32
N LEU A 39 -6.04 3.90 -4.09
CA LEU A 39 -6.60 2.65 -3.56
C LEU A 39 -5.68 2.01 -2.52
N PHE A 40 -4.39 1.86 -2.81
CA PHE A 40 -3.43 1.30 -1.86
C PHE A 40 -3.22 2.18 -0.63
N ALA A 41 -3.20 3.52 -0.78
CA ALA A 41 -3.12 4.44 0.34
C ALA A 41 -4.38 4.38 1.23
N ALA A 42 -5.55 4.31 0.60
CA ALA A 42 -6.86 4.17 1.25
C ALA A 42 -6.97 2.86 2.04
N LEU A 43 -6.32 1.79 1.58
CA LEU A 43 -6.22 0.52 2.31
C LEU A 43 -5.26 0.61 3.51
N CYS A 44 -4.11 1.26 3.35
CA CYS A 44 -3.09 1.35 4.41
C CYS A 44 -3.63 2.04 5.68
N ILE A 45 -4.38 3.13 5.53
CA ILE A 45 -4.86 3.94 6.67
C ILE A 45 -5.70 3.11 7.66
N PRO A 46 -6.85 2.53 7.30
CA PRO A 46 -7.70 1.80 8.24
C PRO A 46 -7.05 0.52 8.76
N VAL A 47 -6.27 -0.18 7.94
CA VAL A 47 -5.47 -1.36 8.37
C VAL A 47 -4.49 -0.95 9.48
N GLY A 48 -3.80 0.17 9.30
CA GLY A 48 -2.88 0.75 10.27
C GLY A 48 -3.55 1.17 11.57
N GLU A 49 -4.71 1.83 11.48
CA GLU A 49 -5.50 2.24 12.64
C GLU A 49 -5.92 1.03 13.48
N LEU A 50 -6.51 0.01 12.87
CA LEU A 50 -6.94 -1.22 13.55
C LEU A 50 -5.75 -1.95 14.20
N PHE A 51 -4.64 -2.07 13.48
CA PHE A 51 -3.44 -2.76 13.94
C PHE A 51 -2.82 -2.06 15.16
N VAL A 52 -2.56 -0.76 15.06
CA VAL A 52 -1.88 -0.01 16.14
C VAL A 52 -2.82 0.22 17.32
N ASN A 53 -4.12 0.42 17.12
CA ASN A 53 -5.07 0.49 18.24
C ASN A 53 -5.11 -0.83 19.02
N ARG A 54 -4.97 -1.99 18.35
CA ARG A 54 -4.84 -3.29 19.02
C ARG A 54 -3.53 -3.40 19.80
N LEU A 55 -2.42 -2.94 19.23
CA LEU A 55 -1.13 -2.89 19.93
C LEU A 55 -1.19 -1.97 21.16
N ALA A 56 -1.74 -0.76 21.02
CA ALA A 56 -1.82 0.25 22.08
C ALA A 56 -2.66 -0.23 23.28
N ARG A 57 -3.76 -0.97 23.05
CA ARG A 57 -4.58 -1.55 24.13
C ARG A 57 -3.82 -2.51 25.05
N SER A 58 -2.75 -3.12 24.54
CA SER A 58 -1.94 -4.05 25.32
C SER A 58 -0.80 -3.36 26.08
N VAL A 59 -0.59 -2.05 25.90
CA VAL A 59 0.49 -1.28 26.53
C VAL A 59 0.03 -0.80 27.91
N PRO A 60 0.72 -1.18 29.00
CA PRO A 60 0.42 -0.67 30.34
C PRO A 60 0.58 0.85 30.42
N GLY A 61 -0.32 1.53 31.12
CA GLY A 61 -0.27 3.00 31.28
C GLY A 61 -0.66 3.80 30.04
N ALA A 62 -1.06 3.14 28.94
CA ALA A 62 -1.63 3.82 27.80
C ALA A 62 -2.99 4.41 28.16
N GLU A 63 -3.21 5.69 27.81
CA GLU A 63 -4.54 6.29 27.84
C GLU A 63 -5.41 5.61 26.77
N THR A 64 -6.15 4.59 27.17
CA THR A 64 -6.99 3.77 26.25
C THR A 64 -8.42 4.30 26.11
N GLY A 65 -8.75 5.40 26.80
CA GLY A 65 -10.03 6.08 26.69
C GLY A 65 -10.19 6.87 25.37
N PRO A 66 -11.39 7.42 25.10
CA PRO A 66 -11.69 8.16 23.87
C PRO A 66 -10.77 9.37 23.61
N ARG A 67 -10.16 9.92 24.66
CA ARG A 67 -9.21 11.04 24.57
C ARG A 67 -7.77 10.63 24.23
N GLY A 68 -7.44 9.35 24.38
CA GLY A 68 -6.09 8.83 24.15
C GLY A 68 -5.90 8.16 22.79
N VAL A 69 -6.89 8.19 21.90
CA VAL A 69 -6.81 7.67 20.52
C VAL A 69 -6.89 8.83 19.51
N PRO A 70 -6.01 8.90 18.50
CA PRO A 70 -6.11 9.91 17.45
C PRO A 70 -7.45 9.84 16.71
N ARG A 71 -7.96 10.99 16.25
CA ARG A 71 -9.16 11.06 15.38
C ARG A 71 -9.01 10.11 14.19
N SER A 72 -9.99 9.25 13.93
CA SER A 72 -9.91 8.30 12.83
C SER A 72 -9.88 9.02 11.47
N TRP A 73 -8.98 8.59 10.60
CA TRP A 73 -8.93 8.94 9.19
C TRP A 73 -9.56 7.86 8.30
N SER A 74 -9.98 6.74 8.89
CA SER A 74 -10.60 5.61 8.19
C SER A 74 -11.82 5.99 7.35
N PRO A 75 -12.75 6.87 7.80
CA PRO A 75 -13.89 7.25 6.96
C PRO A 75 -13.48 7.97 5.67
N CYS A 76 -12.60 8.97 5.77
CA CYS A 76 -12.12 9.71 4.61
C CYS A 76 -11.28 8.82 3.68
N ALA A 77 -10.45 7.94 4.25
CA ALA A 77 -9.65 6.99 3.49
C ALA A 77 -10.53 5.98 2.74
N ALA A 78 -11.52 5.39 3.39
CA ALA A 78 -12.43 4.44 2.77
C ALA A 78 -13.29 5.09 1.68
N ALA A 79 -13.75 6.33 1.87
CA ALA A 79 -14.44 7.09 0.83
C ALA A 79 -13.53 7.37 -0.38
N ALA A 80 -12.26 7.74 -0.16
CA ALA A 80 -11.30 7.92 -1.25
C ALA A 80 -11.01 6.59 -1.97
N GLY A 81 -10.90 5.48 -1.25
CA GLY A 81 -10.74 4.14 -1.82
C GLY A 81 -11.95 3.71 -2.64
N PHE A 82 -13.16 4.01 -2.19
CA PHE A 82 -14.40 3.78 -2.93
C PHE A 82 -14.43 4.54 -4.25
N LEU A 83 -14.11 5.84 -4.23
CA LEU A 83 -14.03 6.66 -5.45
C LEU A 83 -12.94 6.16 -6.41
N ALA A 84 -11.78 5.76 -5.89
CA ALA A 84 -10.71 5.20 -6.70
C ALA A 84 -11.10 3.86 -7.33
N ALA A 85 -11.75 2.97 -6.57
CA ALA A 85 -12.25 1.70 -7.07
C ALA A 85 -13.34 1.89 -8.14
N LEU A 86 -14.23 2.88 -7.97
CA LEU A 86 -15.21 3.24 -9.00
C LEU A 86 -14.54 3.72 -10.29
N GLY A 87 -13.53 4.59 -10.19
CA GLY A 87 -12.76 5.03 -11.34
C GLY A 87 -11.99 3.89 -12.03
N LEU A 88 -11.50 2.91 -11.27
CA LEU A 88 -10.86 1.73 -11.84
C LEU A 88 -11.89 0.79 -12.50
N ALA A 89 -13.06 0.63 -11.91
CA ALA A 89 -14.15 -0.16 -12.48
C ALA A 89 -14.67 0.45 -13.79
N SER A 90 -14.78 1.78 -13.87
CA SER A 90 -15.17 2.45 -15.12
C SER A 90 -14.15 2.25 -16.23
N VAL A 91 -12.85 2.31 -15.92
CA VAL A 91 -11.77 2.01 -16.88
C VAL A 91 -11.84 0.56 -17.38
N VAL A 92 -12.19 -0.39 -16.51
CA VAL A 92 -12.39 -1.80 -16.93
C VAL A 92 -13.62 -1.93 -17.84
N ALA A 93 -14.69 -1.20 -17.56
CA ALA A 93 -15.93 -1.21 -18.34
C ALA A 93 -15.78 -0.66 -19.76
N THR A 94 -14.79 0.22 -19.98
CA THR A 94 -14.45 0.83 -21.28
C THR A 94 -13.32 0.10 -22.01
N GLY A 95 -12.98 -1.14 -21.61
CA GLY A 95 -11.92 -1.91 -22.26
C GLY A 95 -10.50 -1.42 -21.97
N ASN A 96 -10.25 -0.89 -20.76
CA ASN A 96 -9.00 -0.26 -20.31
C ASN A 96 -8.67 1.10 -20.95
N LEU A 97 -9.68 1.81 -21.45
CA LEU A 97 -9.58 3.19 -21.91
C LEU A 97 -10.16 4.15 -20.86
N VAL A 98 -9.72 5.41 -20.83
CA VAL A 98 -10.39 6.42 -19.98
C VAL A 98 -11.72 6.79 -20.67
N PRO A 99 -12.88 6.69 -19.99
CA PRO A 99 -14.16 7.05 -20.60
C PRO A 99 -14.22 8.55 -20.93
N ASP A 100 -14.64 8.89 -22.15
CA ASP A 100 -14.96 10.27 -22.54
C ASP A 100 -16.44 10.62 -22.27
N GLY A 101 -17.31 9.62 -22.05
CA GLY A 101 -18.72 9.81 -21.70
C GLY A 101 -19.38 8.59 -21.00
N LEU A 102 -20.58 8.80 -20.44
CA LEU A 102 -21.36 7.75 -19.75
C LEU A 102 -21.95 6.70 -20.70
N SER A 103 -22.07 7.01 -21.99
CA SER A 103 -22.57 6.11 -23.04
C SER A 103 -21.59 4.99 -23.42
N ASP A 104 -20.31 5.13 -23.04
CA ASP A 104 -19.24 4.18 -23.39
C ASP A 104 -19.06 3.08 -22.33
N VAL A 105 -19.82 3.14 -21.24
CA VAL A 105 -19.71 2.23 -20.09
C VAL A 105 -20.55 0.97 -20.36
N ASP A 106 -19.91 -0.12 -20.77
CA ASP A 106 -20.55 -1.43 -20.86
C ASP A 106 -20.65 -2.07 -19.46
N VAL A 107 -21.75 -1.76 -18.77
CA VAL A 107 -22.08 -2.35 -17.47
C VAL A 107 -22.27 -3.87 -17.56
N GLY A 108 -22.64 -4.41 -18.73
CA GLY A 108 -22.77 -5.85 -18.96
C GLY A 108 -21.42 -6.56 -18.96
N GLY A 109 -20.40 -5.97 -19.60
CA GLY A 109 -19.03 -6.47 -19.65
C GLY A 109 -18.33 -6.55 -18.28
N LEU A 110 -18.69 -5.67 -17.35
CA LEU A 110 -18.23 -5.69 -15.94
C LEU A 110 -18.65 -6.98 -15.21
N TYR A 111 -19.87 -7.46 -15.43
CA TYR A 111 -20.36 -8.69 -14.80
C TYR A 111 -19.93 -9.95 -15.57
N ALA A 112 -19.61 -9.84 -16.84
CA ALA A 112 -19.16 -10.97 -17.65
C ALA A 112 -17.69 -11.34 -17.36
N SER A 113 -16.83 -10.36 -17.11
CA SER A 113 -15.39 -10.56 -16.93
C SER A 113 -14.99 -10.82 -15.47
N ARG A 114 -13.93 -11.63 -15.27
CA ARG A 114 -13.35 -11.86 -13.94
C ARG A 114 -12.82 -10.55 -13.32
N ASP A 115 -12.14 -9.74 -14.12
CA ASP A 115 -11.55 -8.49 -13.65
C ASP A 115 -12.63 -7.46 -13.30
N GLY A 116 -13.73 -7.42 -14.04
CA GLY A 116 -14.89 -6.60 -13.69
C GLY A 116 -15.56 -7.04 -12.39
N LYS A 117 -15.73 -8.35 -12.16
CA LYS A 117 -16.24 -8.88 -10.87
C LYS A 117 -15.34 -8.52 -9.69
N LEU A 118 -14.02 -8.60 -9.86
CA LEU A 118 -13.05 -8.22 -8.82
C LEU A 118 -13.07 -6.71 -8.56
N ALA A 119 -13.19 -5.88 -9.61
CA ALA A 119 -13.34 -4.43 -9.46
C ALA A 119 -14.63 -4.06 -8.71
N LEU A 120 -15.76 -4.72 -9.03
CA LEU A 120 -17.02 -4.55 -8.29
C LEU A 120 -16.90 -4.99 -6.83
N LEU A 121 -16.17 -6.07 -6.55
CA LEU A 121 -15.90 -6.51 -5.18
C LEU A 121 -15.10 -5.44 -4.42
N GLU A 122 -14.07 -4.85 -5.02
CA GLU A 122 -13.29 -3.75 -4.43
C GLU A 122 -14.17 -2.54 -4.12
N VAL A 123 -15.03 -2.12 -5.07
CA VAL A 123 -15.99 -1.02 -4.88
C VAL A 123 -16.91 -1.28 -3.69
N ASN A 124 -17.57 -2.43 -3.66
CA ASN A 124 -18.49 -2.78 -2.57
C ASN A 124 -17.76 -2.93 -1.23
N ALA A 125 -16.58 -3.51 -1.23
CA ALA A 125 -15.78 -3.66 -0.02
C ALA A 125 -15.37 -2.31 0.57
N PHE A 126 -14.90 -1.35 -0.25
CA PHE A 126 -14.60 -0.01 0.25
C PHE A 126 -15.84 0.75 0.74
N LEU A 127 -16.98 0.58 0.08
CA LEU A 127 -18.26 1.14 0.54
C LEU A 127 -18.63 0.60 1.93
N VAL A 128 -18.59 -0.72 2.11
CA VAL A 128 -18.86 -1.35 3.41
C VAL A 128 -17.82 -0.91 4.45
N ALA A 129 -16.53 -0.81 4.08
CA ALA A 129 -15.49 -0.31 4.97
C ALA A 129 -15.77 1.14 5.42
N TRP A 130 -16.28 2.00 4.53
CA TRP A 130 -16.66 3.38 4.84
C TRP A 130 -17.85 3.42 5.80
N LEU A 131 -18.91 2.64 5.54
CA LEU A 131 -20.07 2.52 6.41
C LEU A 131 -19.68 1.99 7.81
N CYS A 132 -18.82 0.97 7.86
CA CYS A 132 -18.28 0.45 9.11
C CYS A 132 -17.44 1.51 9.85
N ALA A 133 -16.71 2.38 9.14
CA ALA A 133 -15.87 3.45 9.71
C ALA A 133 -16.70 4.51 10.44
N VAL A 134 -17.86 4.85 9.88
CA VAL A 134 -18.77 5.85 10.45
C VAL A 134 -19.70 5.25 11.51
N SER A 135 -19.82 3.93 11.56
CA SER A 135 -20.63 3.20 12.54
C SER A 135 -19.98 3.14 13.93
N ALA A 136 -20.76 2.70 14.92
CA ALA A 136 -20.27 2.46 16.28
C ALA A 136 -19.33 1.23 16.42
N ARG A 137 -19.11 0.45 15.35
CA ARG A 137 -18.32 -0.80 15.40
C ARG A 137 -17.20 -0.84 14.35
N PRO A 138 -16.16 0.00 14.46
CA PRO A 138 -15.07 0.09 13.48
C PRO A 138 -14.27 -1.21 13.31
N VAL A 139 -14.27 -2.11 14.31
CA VAL A 139 -13.60 -3.43 14.20
C VAL A 139 -14.17 -4.30 13.07
N THR A 140 -15.44 -4.08 12.69
CA THR A 140 -16.06 -4.82 11.58
C THR A 140 -15.41 -4.54 10.22
N GLN A 141 -14.62 -3.45 10.10
CA GLN A 141 -13.86 -3.12 8.90
C GLN A 141 -12.83 -4.18 8.49
N VAL A 142 -12.43 -5.09 9.39
CA VAL A 142 -11.46 -6.16 9.06
C VAL A 142 -11.93 -6.98 7.85
N TRP A 143 -13.22 -7.30 7.78
CA TRP A 143 -13.79 -8.13 6.71
C TRP A 143 -13.76 -7.45 5.33
N PRO A 144 -14.31 -6.24 5.15
CA PRO A 144 -14.22 -5.57 3.85
C PRO A 144 -12.78 -5.26 3.45
N LEU A 145 -11.89 -4.89 4.38
CA LEU A 145 -10.48 -4.63 4.04
C LEU A 145 -9.76 -5.92 3.60
N ALA A 146 -10.06 -7.05 4.23
CA ALA A 146 -9.55 -8.35 3.79
C ALA A 146 -10.08 -8.71 2.39
N ALA A 147 -11.35 -8.42 2.09
CA ALA A 147 -11.91 -8.63 0.76
C ALA A 147 -11.19 -7.81 -0.32
N VAL A 148 -10.85 -6.53 -0.05
CA VAL A 148 -10.04 -5.71 -0.97
C VAL A 148 -8.67 -6.34 -1.22
N ILE A 149 -7.97 -6.80 -0.16
CA ILE A 149 -6.65 -7.41 -0.30
C ILE A 149 -6.71 -8.70 -1.14
N VAL A 150 -7.72 -9.54 -0.90
CA VAL A 150 -7.94 -10.77 -1.67
C VAL A 150 -8.28 -10.45 -3.13
N ALA A 151 -9.16 -9.48 -3.37
CA ALA A 151 -9.54 -9.07 -4.71
C ALA A 151 -8.31 -8.60 -5.51
N GLU A 152 -7.48 -7.74 -4.91
CA GLU A 152 -6.26 -7.24 -5.55
C GLU A 152 -5.23 -8.34 -5.78
N ALA A 153 -5.08 -9.26 -4.82
CA ALA A 153 -4.18 -10.40 -4.97
C ALA A 153 -4.55 -11.29 -6.17
N LEU A 154 -5.86 -11.56 -6.32
CA LEU A 154 -6.40 -12.33 -7.44
C LEU A 154 -6.32 -11.56 -8.77
N ARG A 155 -6.52 -10.24 -8.74
CA ARG A 155 -6.49 -9.39 -9.93
C ARG A 155 -5.07 -9.21 -10.48
N ALA A 156 -4.07 -9.19 -9.61
CA ALA A 156 -2.66 -9.06 -10.01
C ALA A 156 -2.11 -10.28 -10.76
N HIS A 157 -2.81 -11.42 -10.74
CA HIS A 157 -2.37 -12.68 -11.36
C HIS A 157 -3.53 -13.33 -12.13
N PRO A 158 -3.67 -13.01 -13.44
CA PRO A 158 -4.67 -13.62 -14.30
C PRO A 158 -4.50 -15.14 -14.39
N THR A 159 -5.59 -15.86 -14.66
CA THR A 159 -5.58 -17.34 -14.77
C THR A 159 -4.74 -17.85 -15.93
N THR A 160 -4.37 -16.98 -16.87
CA THR A 160 -3.49 -17.27 -18.00
C THR A 160 -2.00 -17.27 -17.62
N GLU A 161 -1.62 -16.72 -16.45
CA GLU A 161 -0.25 -16.75 -15.97
C GLU A 161 0.16 -18.16 -15.51
N HIS A 162 1.43 -18.50 -15.67
CA HIS A 162 2.00 -19.72 -15.09
C HIS A 162 1.97 -19.65 -13.54
N THR A 163 1.35 -20.63 -12.87
CA THR A 163 1.20 -20.70 -11.39
C THR A 163 0.49 -19.49 -10.75
N PRO A 164 -0.75 -19.15 -11.15
CA PRO A 164 -1.42 -17.91 -10.77
C PRO A 164 -1.80 -17.86 -9.28
N LEU A 165 -2.07 -19.03 -8.68
CA LEU A 165 -2.36 -19.15 -7.25
C LEU A 165 -1.16 -18.78 -6.38
N THR A 166 0.05 -19.21 -6.77
CA THR A 166 1.28 -18.86 -6.07
C THR A 166 1.54 -17.36 -6.16
N GLY A 167 1.37 -16.76 -7.34
CA GLY A 167 1.45 -15.31 -7.52
C GLY A 167 0.45 -14.56 -6.64
N SER A 168 -0.82 -14.97 -6.65
CA SER A 168 -1.87 -14.39 -5.83
C SER A 168 -1.54 -14.50 -4.33
N GLY A 169 -1.08 -15.66 -3.87
CA GLY A 169 -0.66 -15.86 -2.48
C GLY A 169 0.50 -14.96 -2.07
N LEU A 170 1.51 -14.80 -2.93
CA LEU A 170 2.62 -13.87 -2.69
C LEU A 170 2.15 -12.42 -2.61
N THR A 171 1.28 -11.98 -3.54
CA THR A 171 0.70 -10.64 -3.53
C THR A 171 -0.16 -10.41 -2.28
N LEU A 172 -0.97 -11.39 -1.87
CA LEU A 172 -1.79 -11.32 -0.66
C LEU A 172 -0.94 -11.02 0.58
N VAL A 173 0.11 -11.81 0.78
CA VAL A 173 1.04 -11.65 1.92
C VAL A 173 1.78 -10.32 1.80
N HIS A 174 2.32 -10.00 0.63
CA HIS A 174 3.09 -8.78 0.40
C HIS A 174 2.25 -7.52 0.67
N LEU A 175 1.03 -7.45 0.11
CA LEU A 175 0.12 -6.32 0.25
C LEU A 175 -0.36 -6.17 1.71
N THR A 176 -0.71 -7.29 2.36
CA THR A 176 -1.10 -7.27 3.78
C THR A 176 0.03 -6.72 4.65
N CYS A 177 1.26 -7.24 4.48
CA CYS A 177 2.40 -6.79 5.25
C CYS A 177 2.75 -5.33 4.96
N ALA A 178 2.69 -4.91 3.71
CA ALA A 178 2.93 -3.52 3.30
C ALA A 178 1.89 -2.56 3.91
N ALA A 179 0.61 -2.93 3.89
CA ALA A 179 -0.47 -2.13 4.47
C ALA A 179 -0.33 -2.01 6.00
N LEU A 180 -0.02 -3.11 6.69
CA LEU A 180 0.25 -3.12 8.13
C LEU A 180 1.46 -2.25 8.49
N TRP A 181 2.52 -2.29 7.70
CA TRP A 181 3.74 -1.53 7.96
C TRP A 181 3.56 -0.04 7.66
N ALA A 182 3.08 0.32 6.47
CA ALA A 182 2.89 1.73 6.09
C ALA A 182 1.82 2.42 6.93
N GLY A 183 0.65 1.79 7.05
CA GLY A 183 -0.45 2.30 7.87
C GLY A 183 -0.11 2.32 9.35
N GLY A 184 0.52 1.25 9.84
CA GLY A 184 0.88 1.12 11.24
C GLY A 184 1.89 2.18 11.66
N LEU A 185 2.92 2.47 10.85
CA LEU A 185 3.87 3.52 11.21
C LEU A 185 3.19 4.89 11.29
N LEU A 186 2.36 5.21 10.29
CA LEU A 186 1.61 6.46 10.27
C LEU A 186 0.75 6.62 11.52
N HIS A 187 -0.04 5.60 11.88
CA HIS A 187 -0.93 5.68 13.03
C HIS A 187 -0.16 5.67 14.36
N ALA A 188 0.94 4.91 14.46
CA ALA A 188 1.81 4.91 15.62
C ALA A 188 2.38 6.31 15.88
N LEU A 189 2.86 7.01 14.84
CA LEU A 189 3.36 8.38 15.00
C LEU A 189 2.26 9.37 15.38
N ARG A 190 1.03 9.21 14.87
CA ARG A 190 -0.12 10.03 15.27
C ARG A 190 -0.48 9.79 16.74
N THR A 191 -0.40 8.55 17.20
CA THR A 191 -0.64 8.17 18.60
C THR A 191 0.44 8.75 19.51
N LEU A 192 1.72 8.64 19.14
CA LEU A 192 2.83 9.26 19.87
C LEU A 192 2.74 10.80 19.97
N ARG A 193 2.21 11.46 18.92
CA ARG A 193 1.96 12.91 18.97
C ARG A 193 0.89 13.29 19.98
N LEU A 194 -0.12 12.45 20.15
CA LEU A 194 -1.21 12.67 21.09
C LEU A 194 -0.75 12.44 22.53
N TRP A 195 0.04 11.39 22.73
CA TRP A 195 0.64 10.98 24.01
C TRP A 195 1.87 11.82 24.39
N ARG A 196 1.82 13.16 24.27
CA ARG A 196 2.94 14.02 24.68
C ARG A 196 2.86 14.33 26.19
N GLY A 197 3.85 13.89 26.97
CA GLY A 197 3.94 14.11 28.42
C GLY A 197 4.79 13.06 29.13
N ARG A 198 5.16 13.26 30.42
CA ARG A 198 6.08 12.36 31.15
C ARG A 198 5.57 10.92 31.29
N GLN A 199 4.35 10.69 31.77
CA GLN A 199 3.76 9.34 31.82
C GLN A 199 3.56 8.74 30.43
N ALA A 200 3.32 9.60 29.45
CA ALA A 200 3.05 9.22 28.07
C ALA A 200 4.34 8.82 27.30
N THR A 201 5.52 9.21 27.79
CA THR A 201 6.84 8.80 27.26
C THR A 201 7.07 7.29 27.42
N GLU A 202 6.73 6.69 28.56
CA GLU A 202 6.92 5.26 28.81
C GLU A 202 5.97 4.40 27.96
N ALA A 203 4.68 4.76 27.95
CA ALA A 203 3.69 4.11 27.09
C ALA A 203 4.05 4.25 25.60
N GLY A 204 4.53 5.43 25.19
CA GLY A 204 5.01 5.69 23.84
C GLY A 204 6.22 4.83 23.45
N ALA A 205 7.22 4.72 24.34
CA ALA A 205 8.38 3.86 24.12
C ALA A 205 8.00 2.37 24.03
N ALA A 206 7.09 1.91 24.87
CA ALA A 206 6.57 0.54 24.84
C ALA A 206 5.81 0.24 23.54
N LEU A 207 4.96 1.17 23.08
CA LEU A 207 4.26 1.05 21.80
C LEU A 207 5.25 0.97 20.63
N LEU A 208 6.22 1.89 20.58
CA LEU A 208 7.23 1.94 19.52
C LEU A 208 8.11 0.68 19.52
N GLY A 209 8.47 0.17 20.70
CA GLY A 209 9.23 -1.07 20.86
C GLY A 209 8.47 -2.30 20.36
N ARG A 210 7.16 -2.41 20.63
CA ARG A 210 6.32 -3.50 20.11
C ARG A 210 6.10 -3.39 18.62
N TYR A 211 5.78 -2.19 18.14
CA TYR A 211 5.64 -1.90 16.71
C TYR A 211 6.92 -2.26 15.95
N ALA A 212 8.09 -1.88 16.47
CA ALA A 212 9.37 -2.15 15.83
C ALA A 212 9.69 -3.65 15.68
N ARG A 213 9.24 -4.50 16.63
CA ARG A 213 9.37 -5.97 16.52
C ARG A 213 8.51 -6.52 15.40
N VAL A 214 7.24 -6.10 15.35
CA VAL A 214 6.32 -6.53 14.28
C VAL A 214 6.82 -6.02 12.93
N ALA A 215 7.25 -4.75 12.83
CA ALA A 215 7.78 -4.16 11.61
C ALA A 215 9.01 -4.91 11.07
N ALA A 216 9.85 -5.50 11.92
CA ALA A 216 10.96 -6.34 11.47
C ALA A 216 10.48 -7.62 10.77
N VAL A 217 9.45 -8.27 11.32
CA VAL A 217 8.83 -9.46 10.70
C VAL A 217 8.13 -9.08 9.39
N LEU A 218 7.38 -7.98 9.39
CA LEU A 218 6.72 -7.47 8.18
C LEU A 218 7.74 -7.17 7.08
N LEU A 219 8.86 -6.52 7.41
CA LEU A 219 9.93 -6.25 6.45
C LEU A 219 10.50 -7.54 5.86
N ALA A 220 10.81 -8.54 6.71
CA ALA A 220 11.31 -9.83 6.24
C ALA A 220 10.32 -10.52 5.29
N ALA A 221 9.03 -10.53 5.62
CA ALA A 221 7.98 -11.09 4.77
C ALA A 221 7.84 -10.34 3.44
N ILE A 222 7.86 -9.01 3.45
CA ILE A 222 7.83 -8.17 2.23
C ILE A 222 9.04 -8.45 1.35
N THR A 223 10.23 -8.56 1.93
CA THR A 223 11.46 -8.87 1.18
C THR A 223 11.38 -10.27 0.57
N ALA A 224 11.01 -11.30 1.35
CA ALA A 224 10.91 -12.67 0.87
C ALA A 224 9.87 -12.80 -0.27
N THR A 225 8.68 -12.25 -0.08
CA THR A 225 7.62 -12.25 -1.10
C THR A 225 8.00 -11.44 -2.33
N GLY A 226 8.67 -10.30 -2.17
CA GLY A 226 9.15 -9.47 -3.27
C GLY A 226 10.24 -10.14 -4.09
N VAL A 227 11.23 -10.78 -3.44
CA VAL A 227 12.29 -11.55 -4.10
C VAL A 227 11.70 -12.72 -4.86
N TRP A 228 10.83 -13.52 -4.23
CA TRP A 228 10.18 -14.65 -4.89
C TRP A 228 9.31 -14.18 -6.07
N SER A 229 8.51 -13.14 -5.89
CA SER A 229 7.70 -12.59 -6.99
C SER A 229 8.56 -12.06 -8.14
N SER A 230 9.75 -11.53 -7.86
CA SER A 230 10.68 -11.04 -8.89
C SER A 230 11.29 -12.20 -9.65
N LEU A 231 11.80 -13.22 -8.96
CA LEU A 231 12.36 -14.43 -9.57
C LEU A 231 11.32 -15.21 -10.41
N ARG A 232 10.04 -15.20 -10.01
CA ARG A 232 8.96 -15.78 -10.82
C ARG A 232 8.72 -15.02 -12.12
N ARG A 233 8.94 -13.70 -12.14
CA ARG A 233 8.67 -12.85 -13.32
C ARG A 233 9.90 -12.69 -14.21
N MET A 234 11.08 -12.62 -13.62
CA MET A 234 12.39 -12.44 -14.28
C MET A 234 13.33 -13.55 -13.81
N PRO A 235 13.63 -14.55 -14.64
CA PRO A 235 14.61 -15.58 -14.32
C PRO A 235 16.02 -14.99 -14.12
N PRO A 236 16.84 -15.51 -13.18
CA PRO A 236 18.12 -14.90 -12.78
C PRO A 236 19.10 -14.66 -13.94
N GLU A 237 19.03 -15.48 -14.98
CA GLU A 237 19.80 -15.36 -16.23
C GLU A 237 19.50 -14.08 -17.02
N THR A 238 18.27 -13.56 -16.96
CA THR A 238 17.84 -12.35 -17.68
C THR A 238 17.56 -11.15 -16.77
N VAL A 239 17.63 -11.33 -15.45
CA VAL A 239 17.27 -10.31 -14.44
C VAL A 239 18.04 -9.01 -14.65
N LEU A 240 19.35 -9.06 -14.87
CA LEU A 240 20.18 -7.85 -14.94
C LEU A 240 19.86 -6.99 -16.17
N GLU A 241 19.65 -7.66 -17.31
CA GLU A 241 19.24 -7.03 -18.55
C GLU A 241 17.82 -6.46 -18.42
N GLN A 242 16.86 -7.27 -17.97
CA GLN A 242 15.46 -6.83 -17.83
C GLN A 242 15.29 -5.70 -16.81
N LEU A 243 16.08 -5.68 -15.72
CA LEU A 243 16.05 -4.62 -14.71
C LEU A 243 16.40 -3.24 -15.27
N THR A 244 17.28 -3.18 -16.26
CA THR A 244 17.80 -1.92 -16.81
C THR A 244 17.15 -1.55 -18.14
N ALA A 245 16.79 -2.53 -18.95
CA ALA A 245 16.22 -2.34 -20.28
C ALA A 245 14.69 -2.10 -20.28
N THR A 246 13.95 -2.61 -19.30
CA THR A 246 12.47 -2.50 -19.27
C THR A 246 11.98 -1.41 -18.31
N ALA A 247 10.83 -0.79 -18.62
CA ALA A 247 10.21 0.19 -17.73
C ALA A 247 9.81 -0.45 -16.39
N TYR A 248 9.30 -1.68 -16.43
CA TYR A 248 8.96 -2.44 -15.23
C TYR A 248 10.21 -2.72 -14.37
N GLY A 249 11.31 -3.14 -14.98
CA GLY A 249 12.58 -3.41 -14.30
C GLY A 249 13.12 -2.17 -13.58
N ARG A 250 13.15 -1.03 -14.27
CA ARG A 250 13.60 0.25 -13.70
C ARG A 250 12.73 0.73 -12.54
N ALA A 251 11.41 0.59 -12.68
CA ALA A 251 10.47 0.92 -11.61
C ALA A 251 10.60 -0.02 -10.42
N LEU A 252 10.85 -1.32 -10.67
CA LEU A 252 11.11 -2.31 -9.63
C LEU A 252 12.40 -1.99 -8.87
N LEU A 253 13.48 -1.65 -9.57
CA LEU A 253 14.74 -1.22 -8.98
C LEU A 253 14.55 0.01 -8.08
N THR A 254 13.79 0.99 -8.55
CA THR A 254 13.42 2.17 -7.76
C THR A 254 12.68 1.79 -6.49
N LYS A 255 11.70 0.87 -6.57
CA LYS A 255 10.98 0.35 -5.40
C LYS A 255 11.92 -0.34 -4.42
N VAL A 256 12.85 -1.17 -4.89
CA VAL A 256 13.84 -1.88 -4.05
C VAL A 256 14.75 -0.88 -3.33
N LEU A 257 15.28 0.12 -4.03
CA LEU A 257 16.12 1.17 -3.43
C LEU A 257 15.37 1.96 -2.36
N LEU A 258 14.10 2.31 -2.61
CA LEU A 258 13.26 2.96 -1.60
C LEU A 258 13.07 2.07 -0.38
N VAL A 259 12.74 0.79 -0.55
CA VAL A 259 12.58 -0.15 0.57
C VAL A 259 13.89 -0.33 1.36
N ALA A 260 15.03 -0.37 0.69
CA ALA A 260 16.34 -0.41 1.34
C ALA A 260 16.60 0.85 2.17
N ALA A 261 16.25 2.03 1.66
CA ALA A 261 16.33 3.28 2.41
C ALA A 261 15.41 3.27 3.65
N VAL A 262 14.17 2.79 3.53
CA VAL A 262 13.26 2.61 4.68
C VAL A 262 13.88 1.65 5.70
N ALA A 263 14.42 0.51 5.27
CA ALA A 263 15.07 -0.46 6.15
C ALA A 263 16.27 0.14 6.89
N ALA A 264 17.10 0.93 6.21
CA ALA A 264 18.23 1.64 6.81
C ALA A 264 17.78 2.69 7.84
N LEU A 265 16.76 3.50 7.52
CA LEU A 265 16.17 4.45 8.45
C LEU A 265 15.59 3.76 9.69
N ALA A 266 14.86 2.66 9.50
CA ALA A 266 14.29 1.88 10.58
C ALA A 266 15.38 1.23 11.46
N LEU A 267 16.47 0.71 10.86
CA LEU A 267 17.63 0.20 11.60
C LEU A 267 18.34 1.32 12.38
N TRP A 268 18.49 2.50 11.78
CA TRP A 268 19.08 3.65 12.44
C TRP A 268 18.24 4.13 13.62
N ALA A 269 16.92 4.25 13.44
CA ALA A 269 15.97 4.56 14.51
C ALA A 269 16.06 3.51 15.64
N ARG A 270 16.13 2.22 15.31
CA ARG A 270 16.32 1.13 16.28
C ARG A 270 17.64 1.23 17.05
N ARG A 271 18.75 1.54 16.38
CA ARG A 271 20.06 1.74 17.04
C ARG A 271 20.03 2.95 17.97
N ARG A 272 19.33 4.02 17.60
CA ARG A 272 19.15 5.20 18.47
C ARG A 272 18.26 4.89 19.67
N LEU A 273 17.15 4.18 19.49
CA LEU A 273 16.27 3.75 20.59
C LEU A 273 17.00 2.93 21.66
N ARG A 274 17.97 2.10 21.25
CA ARG A 274 18.79 1.30 22.18
C ARG A 274 19.85 2.10 22.94
N ARG A 275 20.22 3.30 22.47
CA ARG A 275 21.34 4.09 23.00
C ARG A 275 20.92 5.42 23.63
N ALA A 276 19.72 5.92 23.33
CA ALA A 276 19.27 7.23 23.78
C ALA A 276 18.60 7.16 25.16
N ALA A 277 18.88 8.15 26.01
CA ALA A 277 18.18 8.37 27.28
C ALA A 277 16.71 8.81 27.09
N ASP A 278 16.39 9.43 25.94
CA ASP A 278 15.03 9.77 25.53
C ASP A 278 14.60 9.01 24.25
N PRO A 279 13.71 8.01 24.36
CA PRO A 279 13.18 7.25 23.24
C PRO A 279 12.46 8.10 22.18
N LEU A 280 11.97 9.30 22.54
CA LEU A 280 11.24 10.17 21.62
C LEU A 280 12.14 10.82 20.56
N THR A 281 13.47 10.76 20.71
CA THR A 281 14.42 11.17 19.67
C THR A 281 14.32 10.34 18.38
N ALA A 282 13.74 9.14 18.44
CA ALA A 282 13.47 8.29 17.27
C ALA A 282 12.31 8.81 16.37
N TYR A 283 11.59 9.82 16.84
CA TYR A 283 10.43 10.36 16.16
C TYR A 283 10.76 11.09 14.84
N VAL A 284 11.90 11.78 14.77
CA VAL A 284 12.35 12.49 13.56
C VAL A 284 12.64 11.53 12.39
N PRO A 285 13.47 10.47 12.54
CA PRO A 285 13.67 9.49 11.47
C PRO A 285 12.37 8.80 11.04
N ALA A 286 11.47 8.51 11.98
CA ALA A 286 10.21 7.85 11.66
C ALA A 286 9.29 8.73 10.79
N ARG A 287 9.37 10.06 10.87
CA ARG A 287 8.66 10.95 9.94
C ARG A 287 9.19 10.85 8.51
N ALA A 288 10.51 10.74 8.35
CA ALA A 288 11.11 10.52 7.05
C ALA A 288 10.71 9.13 6.51
N GLU A 289 10.67 8.12 7.37
CA GLU A 289 10.23 6.77 7.04
C GLU A 289 8.80 6.74 6.48
N VAL A 290 7.85 7.48 7.07
CA VAL A 290 6.49 7.63 6.51
C VAL A 290 6.50 8.26 5.11
N VAL A 291 7.38 9.24 4.87
CA VAL A 291 7.46 9.87 3.54
C VAL A 291 7.95 8.88 2.50
N VAL A 292 8.99 8.12 2.81
CA VAL A 292 9.54 7.12 1.91
C VAL A 292 8.55 5.97 1.71
N LEU A 293 7.82 5.53 2.74
CA LEU A 293 6.75 4.55 2.60
C LEU A 293 5.60 5.05 1.71
N GLY A 294 5.24 6.34 1.81
CA GLY A 294 4.28 6.96 0.89
C GLY A 294 4.76 6.90 -0.57
N LEU A 295 6.05 7.12 -0.81
CA LEU A 295 6.66 6.95 -2.13
C LEU A 295 6.64 5.48 -2.59
N VAL A 296 6.92 4.52 -1.70
CA VAL A 296 6.84 3.08 -2.02
C VAL A 296 5.42 2.69 -2.46
N VAL A 297 4.39 3.24 -1.81
CA VAL A 297 2.99 3.02 -2.20
C VAL A 297 2.71 3.61 -3.59
N ALA A 298 3.16 4.83 -3.86
CA ALA A 298 3.00 5.47 -5.18
C ALA A 298 3.72 4.70 -6.30
N VAL A 299 4.96 4.25 -6.06
CA VAL A 299 5.71 3.42 -7.01
C VAL A 299 5.04 2.04 -7.18
N SER A 300 4.42 1.50 -6.14
CA SER A 300 3.65 0.25 -6.26
C SER A 300 2.40 0.43 -7.13
N GLY A 301 1.67 1.55 -6.98
CA GLY A 301 0.57 1.90 -7.88
C GLY A 301 1.03 2.04 -9.34
N LEU A 302 2.16 2.73 -9.55
CA LEU A 302 2.80 2.86 -10.86
C LEU A 302 3.14 1.50 -11.49
N LEU A 303 3.79 0.60 -10.74
CA LEU A 303 4.16 -0.72 -11.23
C LEU A 303 2.97 -1.53 -11.73
N THR A 304 1.77 -1.35 -11.15
CA THR A 304 0.55 -2.03 -11.62
C THR A 304 -0.01 -1.49 -12.93
N ALA A 305 0.46 -0.34 -13.39
CA ALA A 305 0.06 0.28 -14.65
C ALA A 305 1.12 0.14 -15.76
N LEU A 306 2.28 -0.47 -15.45
CA LEU A 306 3.35 -0.70 -16.42
C LEU A 306 3.21 -2.09 -17.07
N PRO A 307 3.62 -2.23 -18.35
CA PRO A 307 3.64 -3.52 -19.01
C PRO A 307 4.58 -4.49 -18.26
N VAL A 308 4.14 -5.73 -18.09
CA VAL A 308 4.96 -6.79 -17.49
C VAL A 308 6.02 -7.22 -18.53
N PRO A 309 7.28 -7.47 -18.14
CA PRO A 309 8.30 -7.95 -19.07
C PRO A 309 7.82 -9.24 -19.74
N ILE A 310 7.83 -9.24 -21.07
CA ILE A 310 7.43 -10.41 -21.87
C ILE A 310 8.59 -11.42 -21.81
N ARG A 311 8.26 -12.68 -21.54
CA ARG A 311 9.19 -13.80 -21.70
C ARG A 311 9.37 -14.05 -23.19
N TRP A 312 10.59 -13.90 -23.69
CA TRP A 312 11.00 -14.53 -24.94
C TRP A 312 11.55 -15.92 -24.59
#